data_AF-A0A3P5WZK8-F1
#
_entry.id   AF-A0A3P5WZK8-F1
#
_cell.length_a   1.000
_cell.length_b   1.000
_cell.length_c   1.000
_cell.angle_alpha   90.00
_cell.angle_beta   90.00
_cell.angle_gamma   90.00
#
_symmetry.space_group_name_H-M   'P 1'
#
loop_
_entity.id
_entity.type
_entity.pdbx_description
1 polymer ?
#
loop_
_entity_poly.entity_id
_entity_poly.type
_entity_poly.pdbx_seq_one_letter_code
_entity_poly.pdbx_strand_id
1 'polypeptide(L)'
;MGAEDLSAALWKQRTDLELLQFRLDTQALHAGDETMAWLKITAADIESVVERLNMELLSCHVESAAVASLWGAPPSAPLPTLIVFAPPGVWPTLLGEHLAELRRLYAAIQAGSAANRLAFLRRVEAAAPKASAPVEPDADLAALLAGGTVARAKAAAKSTDLPLLAQYLGLA
;
A
#
# COMPACT_ATOMS: atom_id res chain seq x y z
N MET A 1 10.75 -25.72 -1.12
CA MET A 1 10.16 -24.82 -2.13
C MET A 1 8.96 -25.50 -2.72
N GLY A 2 7.82 -25.25 -2.08
CA GLY A 2 6.51 -25.83 -2.40
C GLY A 2 5.40 -24.97 -1.79
N ALA A 3 4.18 -25.51 -1.71
CA ALA A 3 3.02 -24.73 -1.27
C ALA A 3 3.10 -24.20 0.19
N GLU A 4 3.90 -24.84 1.05
CA GLU A 4 4.21 -24.35 2.40
C GLU A 4 4.97 -23.03 2.38
N ASP A 5 6.01 -22.91 1.55
CA ASP A 5 6.82 -21.70 1.40
C ASP A 5 5.98 -20.56 0.82
N LEU A 6 5.14 -20.87 -0.18
CA LEU A 6 4.17 -19.91 -0.72
C LEU A 6 3.19 -19.43 0.36
N SER A 7 2.64 -20.33 1.17
CA SER A 7 1.74 -19.95 2.27
C SER A 7 2.45 -19.08 3.31
N ALA A 8 3.72 -19.37 3.64
CA ALA A 8 4.51 -18.54 4.53
C ALA A 8 4.77 -17.15 3.94
N ALA A 9 5.07 -17.06 2.64
CA ALA A 9 5.24 -15.79 1.93
C ALA A 9 3.94 -14.97 1.93
N LEU A 10 2.78 -15.60 1.66
CA LEU A 10 1.47 -14.94 1.67
C LEU A 10 1.11 -14.42 3.07
N TRP A 11 1.42 -15.17 4.12
CA TRP A 11 1.21 -14.72 5.50
C TRP A 11 2.07 -13.49 5.83
N LYS A 12 3.33 -13.47 5.39
CA LYS A 12 4.20 -12.31 5.56
C LYS A 12 3.68 -11.09 4.79
N GLN A 13 3.24 -11.28 3.54
CA GLN A 13 2.59 -10.22 2.77
C GLN A 13 1.36 -9.65 3.47
N ARG A 14 0.51 -10.51 4.03
CA ARG A 14 -0.66 -10.09 4.81
C ARG A 14 -0.23 -9.18 5.97
N THR A 15 0.77 -9.59 6.74
CA THR A 15 1.26 -8.83 7.90
C THR A 15 1.79 -7.45 7.48
N ASP A 16 2.50 -7.38 6.35
CA ASP A 16 3.02 -6.12 5.83
C ASP A 16 1.90 -5.19 5.31
N LEU A 17 0.85 -5.74 4.70
CA LEU A 17 -0.33 -4.98 4.30
C LEU A 17 -1.14 -4.47 5.50
N GLU A 18 -1.30 -5.27 6.56
CA GLU A 18 -1.91 -4.84 7.81
C GLU A 18 -1.12 -3.65 8.41
N LEU A 19 0.22 -3.72 8.42
CA LEU A 19 1.03 -2.59 8.84
C LEU A 19 0.85 -1.38 7.92
N LEU A 20 0.81 -1.56 6.60
CA LEU A 20 0.60 -0.45 5.66
C LEU A 20 -0.75 0.23 5.91
N GLN A 21 -1.81 -0.55 6.11
CA GLN A 21 -3.12 -0.03 6.48
C GLN A 21 -3.03 0.82 7.76
N PHE A 22 -2.39 0.28 8.81
CA PHE A 22 -2.18 1.02 10.05
C PHE A 22 -1.41 2.33 9.84
N ARG A 23 -0.40 2.36 8.97
CA ARG A 23 0.36 3.59 8.66
C ARG A 23 -0.49 4.62 7.91
N LEU A 24 -1.37 4.19 7.01
CA LEU A 24 -2.33 5.08 6.35
C LEU A 24 -3.33 5.66 7.35
N ASP A 25 -3.86 4.84 8.26
CA ASP A 25 -4.78 5.29 9.30
C ASP A 25 -4.09 6.30 10.24
N THR A 26 -2.82 6.04 10.60
CA THR A 26 -2.01 6.97 11.41
C THR A 26 -1.75 8.28 10.68
N GLN A 27 -1.42 8.22 9.38
CA GLN A 27 -1.24 9.42 8.55
C GLN A 27 -2.54 10.26 8.51
N ALA A 28 -3.71 9.60 8.45
CA ALA A 28 -5.01 10.27 8.41
C ALA A 28 -5.28 11.12 9.67
N LEU A 29 -4.88 10.63 10.85
CA LEU A 29 -5.03 11.34 12.12
C LEU A 29 -4.31 12.69 12.12
N HIS A 30 -3.17 12.77 11.43
CA HIS A 30 -2.36 13.99 11.35
C HIS A 30 -2.71 14.90 10.16
N ALA A 31 -3.73 14.56 9.37
CA ALA A 31 -4.13 15.38 8.22
C ALA A 31 -4.69 16.75 8.63
N GLY A 32 -5.32 16.83 9.81
CA GLY A 32 -5.91 18.05 10.38
C GLY A 32 -4.98 18.86 11.29
N ASP A 33 -3.88 18.28 11.77
CA ASP A 33 -3.00 18.92 12.76
C ASP A 33 -2.29 20.15 12.19
N GLU A 34 -2.05 21.18 13.01
CA GLU A 34 -1.25 22.34 12.62
C GLU A 34 0.25 21.99 12.46
N THR A 35 0.71 20.95 13.17
CA THR A 35 2.11 20.53 13.19
C THR A 35 2.43 19.55 12.06
N MET A 36 3.28 19.96 11.12
CA MET A 36 3.69 19.15 9.96
C MET A 36 4.72 18.06 10.28
N ALA A 37 5.30 18.05 11.48
CA ALA A 37 6.36 17.10 11.85
C ALA A 37 5.90 15.64 11.78
N TRP A 38 4.69 15.34 12.28
CA TRP A 38 4.11 13.99 12.24
C TRP A 38 3.72 13.56 10.83
N LEU A 39 3.29 14.51 9.99
CA LEU A 39 2.96 14.23 8.60
C LEU A 39 4.20 13.81 7.80
N LYS A 40 5.36 14.42 8.09
CA LYS A 40 6.65 14.01 7.51
C LYS A 40 7.06 12.60 7.94
N ILE A 41 6.91 12.28 9.23
CA ILE A 41 7.27 10.96 9.78
C ILE A 41 6.37 9.87 9.19
N THR A 42 5.05 10.07 9.20
CA THR A 42 4.09 9.08 8.67
C THR A 42 4.24 8.85 7.17
N ALA A 43 4.60 9.87 6.40
CA ALA A 43 4.94 9.70 4.98
C ALA A 43 6.17 8.78 4.79
N ALA A 44 7.24 8.98 5.57
CA ALA A 44 8.44 8.15 5.50
C ALA A 44 8.18 6.69 5.95
N ASP A 45 7.32 6.50 6.95
CA ASP A 45 6.90 5.17 7.39
C ASP A 45 6.16 4.43 6.27
N ILE A 46 5.21 5.08 5.59
CA ILE A 46 4.48 4.50 4.45
C ILE A 46 5.45 4.12 3.34
N GLU A 47 6.34 5.03 2.95
CA GLU A 47 7.35 4.78 1.91
C GLU A 47 8.21 3.54 2.25
N SER A 48 8.66 3.43 3.50
CA SER A 48 9.48 2.31 3.97
C SER A 48 8.74 0.97 3.93
N VAL A 49 7.45 0.96 4.29
CA VAL A 49 6.63 -0.26 4.21
C VAL A 49 6.35 -0.64 2.76
N VAL A 50 6.10 0.33 1.87
CA VAL A 50 5.91 0.08 0.43
C VAL A 50 7.17 -0.48 -0.22
N GLU A 51 8.36 0.05 0.11
CA GLU A 51 9.63 -0.47 -0.38
C GLU A 51 9.83 -1.94 0.04
N ARG A 52 9.58 -2.26 1.31
CA ARG A 52 9.63 -3.64 1.79
C ARG A 52 8.63 -4.54 1.07
N LEU A 53 7.38 -4.11 0.95
CA LEU A 53 6.32 -4.86 0.25
C LEU A 53 6.69 -5.21 -1.19
N ASN A 54 7.33 -4.28 -1.91
CA ASN A 54 7.78 -4.56 -3.28
C ASN A 54 8.82 -5.68 -3.32
N MET A 55 9.74 -5.76 -2.36
CA MET A 55 10.72 -6.83 -2.28
C MET A 55 10.08 -8.17 -1.90
N GLU A 56 9.17 -8.17 -0.93
CA GLU A 56 8.44 -9.38 -0.53
C GLU A 56 7.52 -9.90 -1.64
N LEU A 57 6.96 -9.02 -2.46
CA LEU A 57 6.16 -9.39 -3.63
C LEU A 57 6.97 -10.13 -4.69
N LEU A 58 8.21 -9.70 -4.94
CA LEU A 58 9.12 -10.41 -5.83
C LEU A 58 9.42 -11.82 -5.30
N SER A 59 9.69 -11.95 -4.00
CA SER A 59 9.90 -13.25 -3.36
C SER A 59 8.66 -14.15 -3.50
N CYS A 60 7.46 -13.62 -3.22
CA CYS A 60 6.21 -14.35 -3.37
C CYS A 60 5.94 -14.80 -4.82
N HIS A 61 6.31 -13.99 -5.82
CA HIS A 61 6.20 -14.40 -7.22
C HIS A 61 7.14 -15.56 -7.58
N VAL A 62 8.34 -15.62 -7.00
CA VAL A 62 9.26 -16.76 -7.18
C VAL A 62 8.63 -18.03 -6.60
N GLU A 63 8.11 -17.97 -5.38
CA GLU A 63 7.44 -19.11 -4.75
C GLU A 63 6.19 -19.53 -5.54
N SER A 64 5.41 -18.57 -6.03
CA SER A 64 4.22 -18.83 -6.84
C SER A 64 4.56 -19.51 -8.16
N ALA A 65 5.64 -19.10 -8.83
CA ALA A 65 6.10 -19.72 -10.06
C ALA A 65 6.59 -21.16 -9.84
N ALA A 66 7.27 -21.43 -8.71
CA ALA A 66 7.67 -22.77 -8.33
C ALA A 66 6.44 -23.67 -8.10
N VAL A 67 5.46 -23.19 -7.35
CA VAL A 67 4.19 -23.90 -7.10
C VAL A 67 3.39 -24.09 -8.39
N ALA A 68 3.36 -23.09 -9.28
CA ALA A 68 2.70 -23.20 -10.57
C ALA A 68 3.30 -24.33 -11.41
N SER A 69 4.63 -24.42 -11.48
CA SER A 69 5.33 -25.51 -12.15
C SER A 69 4.98 -26.89 -11.54
N LEU A 70 4.99 -26.97 -10.21
CA LEU A 70 4.63 -28.20 -9.46
C LEU A 70 3.19 -28.65 -9.73
N TRP A 71 2.26 -27.71 -9.94
CA TRP A 71 0.83 -28.00 -10.14
C TRP A 71 0.40 -27.97 -11.61
N GLY A 72 1.33 -27.76 -12.55
CA GLY A 72 1.02 -27.68 -13.98
C GLY A 72 0.23 -26.43 -14.38
N ALA A 73 0.27 -25.38 -13.57
CA ALA A 73 -0.31 -24.08 -13.87
C ALA A 73 0.65 -23.20 -14.71
N PRO A 74 0.15 -22.15 -15.40
CA PRO A 74 1.01 -21.18 -16.07
C PRO A 74 2.04 -20.54 -15.10
N PRO A 75 3.31 -20.33 -15.50
CA PRO A 75 4.36 -19.82 -14.60
C PRO A 75 4.09 -18.45 -13.96
N SER A 76 3.23 -17.65 -14.58
CA SER A 76 2.81 -16.33 -14.09
C SER A 76 1.30 -16.30 -13.78
N ALA A 77 0.75 -17.45 -13.40
CA ALA A 77 -0.63 -17.55 -12.97
C ALA A 77 -0.86 -16.66 -11.74
N PRO A 78 -1.88 -15.78 -11.74
CA PRO A 78 -2.25 -15.06 -10.53
C PRO A 78 -2.78 -16.05 -9.49
N LEU A 79 -2.76 -15.66 -8.20
CA LEU A 79 -3.15 -16.53 -7.08
C LEU A 79 -4.53 -17.22 -7.25
N PRO A 80 -5.59 -16.54 -7.74
CA PRO A 80 -6.88 -17.20 -7.98
C PRO A 80 -6.77 -18.35 -9.00
N THR A 81 -5.98 -18.16 -10.06
CA THR A 81 -5.73 -19.22 -11.05
C THR A 81 -4.92 -20.34 -10.43
N LEU A 82 -3.89 -20.02 -9.66
CA LEU A 82 -3.07 -21.03 -9.00
C LEU A 82 -3.89 -21.92 -8.05
N ILE A 83 -4.87 -21.35 -7.35
CA ILE A 83 -5.82 -22.09 -6.49
C ILE A 83 -6.63 -23.12 -7.28
N VAL A 84 -7.00 -22.83 -8.53
CA VAL A 84 -7.75 -23.77 -9.39
C VAL A 84 -6.92 -25.01 -9.74
N PHE A 85 -5.61 -24.84 -9.93
CA PHE A 85 -4.68 -25.93 -10.22
C PHE A 85 -4.20 -26.66 -8.96
N ALA A 86 -4.52 -26.16 -7.77
CA ALA A 86 -4.08 -26.78 -6.53
C ALA A 86 -4.63 -28.22 -6.42
N PRO A 87 -3.79 -29.20 -6.04
CA PRO A 87 -4.22 -30.58 -5.90
C PRO A 87 -5.29 -30.71 -4.80
N PRO A 88 -6.15 -31.75 -4.88
CA PRO A 88 -7.13 -32.02 -3.82
C PRO A 88 -6.45 -32.13 -2.45
N GLY A 89 -7.00 -31.43 -1.45
CA GLY A 89 -6.43 -31.39 -0.11
C GLY A 89 -6.65 -30.05 0.56
N VAL A 90 -5.69 -29.64 1.42
CA VAL A 90 -5.79 -28.43 2.24
C VAL A 90 -5.51 -27.14 1.47
N TRP A 91 -4.74 -27.22 0.38
CA TRP A 91 -4.21 -26.05 -0.32
C TRP A 91 -5.24 -25.16 -1.00
N PRO A 92 -6.28 -25.68 -1.70
CA PRO A 92 -7.31 -24.83 -2.29
C PRO A 92 -7.99 -23.92 -1.25
N THR A 93 -8.32 -24.49 -0.09
CA THR A 93 -8.97 -23.76 1.01
C THR A 93 -8.01 -22.74 1.63
N LEU A 94 -6.81 -23.17 2.03
CA LEU A 94 -5.84 -22.30 2.72
C LEU A 94 -5.40 -21.11 1.85
N LEU A 95 -5.08 -21.35 0.58
CA LEU A 95 -4.74 -20.28 -0.36
C LEU A 95 -5.95 -19.38 -0.67
N GLY A 96 -7.16 -19.95 -0.69
CA GLY A 96 -8.40 -19.20 -0.81
C GLY A 96 -8.64 -18.22 0.36
N GLU A 97 -8.36 -18.65 1.59
CA GLU A 97 -8.43 -17.79 2.78
C GLU A 97 -7.42 -16.64 2.71
N HIS A 98 -6.17 -16.92 2.33
CA HIS A 98 -5.17 -15.89 2.08
C HIS A 98 -5.63 -14.90 1.00
N LEU A 99 -6.12 -15.39 -0.14
CA LEU A 99 -6.59 -14.54 -1.23
C LEU A 99 -7.72 -13.61 -0.77
N ALA A 100 -8.69 -14.12 -0.02
CA ALA A 100 -9.81 -13.34 0.47
C ALA A 100 -9.34 -12.21 1.38
N GLU A 101 -8.44 -12.51 2.31
CA GLU A 101 -7.92 -11.52 3.25
C GLU A 101 -7.00 -10.49 2.59
N LEU A 102 -6.12 -10.92 1.68
CA LEU A 102 -5.25 -10.02 0.92
C LEU A 102 -6.08 -9.05 0.06
N ARG A 103 -7.17 -9.52 -0.55
CA ARG A 103 -8.11 -8.65 -1.29
C ARG A 103 -8.83 -7.67 -0.36
N ARG A 104 -9.24 -8.11 0.84
CA ARG A 104 -9.86 -7.24 1.85
C ARG A 104 -8.91 -6.12 2.28
N LEU A 105 -7.65 -6.47 2.60
CA LEU A 105 -6.62 -5.51 2.99
C LEU A 105 -6.28 -4.56 1.84
N TYR A 106 -6.11 -5.07 0.61
CA TYR A 106 -5.88 -4.24 -0.57
C TYR A 106 -6.97 -3.19 -0.74
N ALA A 107 -8.25 -3.58 -0.67
CA ALA A 107 -9.37 -2.66 -0.78
C ALA A 107 -9.37 -1.59 0.34
N ALA A 108 -9.08 -1.99 1.59
CA ALA A 108 -8.98 -1.07 2.71
C ALA A 108 -7.84 -0.05 2.52
N ILE A 109 -6.67 -0.50 2.05
CA ILE A 109 -5.53 0.35 1.73
C ILE A 109 -5.89 1.35 0.62
N GLN A 110 -6.54 0.91 -0.46
CA GLN A 110 -6.95 1.81 -1.54
C GLN A 110 -7.94 2.87 -1.05
N ALA A 111 -8.90 2.48 -0.21
CA ALA A 111 -9.85 3.42 0.39
C ALA A 111 -9.16 4.44 1.31
N GLY A 112 -8.27 3.98 2.21
CA GLY A 112 -7.50 4.85 3.11
C GLY A 112 -6.58 5.80 2.36
N SER A 113 -5.87 5.31 1.34
CA SER A 113 -5.04 6.13 0.46
C SER A 113 -5.84 7.21 -0.26
N ALA A 114 -6.99 6.86 -0.84
CA ALA A 114 -7.86 7.83 -1.51
C ALA A 114 -8.38 8.90 -0.55
N ALA A 115 -8.80 8.51 0.65
CA ALA A 115 -9.26 9.43 1.70
C ALA A 115 -8.14 10.40 2.12
N ASN A 116 -6.94 9.90 2.38
CA ASN A 116 -5.78 10.72 2.73
C ASN A 116 -5.43 11.71 1.62
N ARG A 117 -5.35 11.24 0.36
CA ARG A 117 -5.05 12.11 -0.79
C ARG A 117 -6.07 13.22 -0.97
N LEU A 118 -7.35 12.95 -0.73
CA LEU A 118 -8.42 13.95 -0.78
C LEU A 118 -8.28 14.97 0.35
N ALA A 119 -8.01 14.52 1.58
CA ALA A 119 -7.81 15.41 2.72
C ALA A 119 -6.62 16.37 2.51
N PHE A 120 -5.51 15.86 1.98
CA PHE A 120 -4.33 16.67 1.67
C PHE A 120 -4.56 17.66 0.54
N LEU A 121 -5.33 17.28 -0.49
CA LEU A 121 -5.70 18.21 -1.56
C LEU A 121 -6.47 19.41 -1.00
N ARG A 122 -7.49 19.15 -0.17
CA ARG A 122 -8.30 20.21 0.47
C ARG A 122 -7.45 21.12 1.35
N ARG A 123 -6.44 20.57 2.02
CA ARG A 123 -5.51 21.36 2.85
C ARG A 123 -4.65 22.31 2.01
N VAL A 124 -4.13 21.86 0.88
CA VAL A 124 -3.39 22.72 -0.05
C VAL A 124 -4.30 23.83 -0.59
N GLU A 125 -5.53 23.50 -0.96
CA GLU A 125 -6.51 24.48 -1.45
C GLU A 125 -6.87 25.53 -0.38
N ALA A 126 -7.02 25.12 0.88
CA ALA A 126 -7.30 26.03 1.99
C ALA A 126 -6.12 26.94 2.36
N ALA A 127 -4.88 26.46 2.16
CA ALA A 127 -3.66 27.21 2.45
C ALA A 127 -3.24 28.16 1.32
N ALA A 128 -3.83 28.04 0.12
CA ALA A 128 -3.56 28.95 -0.98
C ALA A 128 -3.87 30.40 -0.56
N PRO A 129 -2.93 31.35 -0.74
CA PRO A 129 -3.11 32.72 -0.26
C PRO A 129 -4.36 33.33 -0.88
N LYS A 130 -5.31 33.75 -0.03
CA LYS A 130 -6.39 34.64 -0.47
C LYS A 130 -5.72 35.97 -0.81
N ALA A 131 -5.73 36.32 -2.10
CA ALA A 131 -5.01 37.44 -2.66
C ALA A 131 -5.38 38.79 -2.00
N SER A 132 -4.74 39.18 -0.89
CA SER A 132 -4.89 40.55 -0.36
C SER A 132 -3.90 41.03 0.73
N ALA A 133 -2.82 40.34 1.08
CA ALA A 133 -1.91 40.83 2.13
C ALA A 133 -0.43 40.83 1.69
N PRO A 134 0.37 41.84 2.08
CA PRO A 134 1.81 41.80 1.92
C PRO A 134 2.38 40.64 2.77
N VAL A 135 3.09 39.72 2.13
CA VAL A 135 3.64 38.53 2.76
C VAL A 135 5.10 38.79 3.14
N GLU A 136 5.48 38.44 4.37
CA GLU A 136 6.87 38.50 4.83
C GLU A 136 7.69 37.32 4.29
N PRO A 137 8.97 37.50 3.95
CA PRO A 137 9.79 36.46 3.33
C PRO A 137 9.96 35.18 4.17
N ASP A 138 9.94 35.28 5.51
CA ASP A 138 9.98 34.11 6.40
C ASP A 138 8.66 33.31 6.38
N ALA A 139 7.53 33.99 6.19
CA ALA A 139 6.22 33.35 6.05
C ALA A 139 6.12 32.58 4.72
N ASP A 140 6.72 33.09 3.64
CA ASP A 140 6.81 32.40 2.36
C ASP A 140 7.61 31.09 2.45
N LEU A 141 8.76 31.10 3.15
CA LEU A 141 9.56 29.89 3.33
C LEU A 141 8.81 28.82 4.16
N ALA A 142 8.14 29.22 5.25
CA ALA A 142 7.34 28.32 6.07
C ALA A 142 6.17 27.71 5.27
N ALA A 143 5.48 28.52 4.45
CA ALA A 143 4.41 28.06 3.57
C ALA A 143 4.90 27.07 2.51
N LEU A 144 6.07 27.32 1.90
CA LEU A 144 6.70 26.40 0.93
C LEU A 144 7.07 25.06 1.56
N LEU A 145 7.66 25.05 2.76
CA LEU A 145 8.01 23.82 3.48
C LEU A 145 6.76 23.01 3.88
N ALA A 146 5.70 23.69 4.33
CA ALA A 146 4.42 23.07 4.62
C ALA A 146 3.80 22.44 3.36
N GLY A 147 3.77 23.18 2.24
CA GLY A 147 3.31 22.68 0.94
C GLY A 147 4.08 21.45 0.46
N GLY A 148 5.42 21.47 0.59
CA GLY A 148 6.27 20.33 0.26
C GLY A 148 6.01 19.09 1.12
N THR A 149 5.75 19.28 2.42
CA THR A 149 5.43 18.18 3.35
C THR A 149 4.09 17.53 2.99
N VAL A 150 3.07 18.33 2.70
CA VAL A 150 1.75 17.82 2.28
C VAL A 150 1.84 17.11 0.91
N ALA A 151 2.63 17.66 -0.02
CA ALA A 151 2.87 17.03 -1.32
C ALA A 151 3.54 15.66 -1.19
N ARG A 152 4.57 15.53 -0.33
CA ARG A 152 5.22 14.24 -0.04
C ARG A 152 4.25 13.25 0.60
N ALA A 153 3.48 13.67 1.61
CA ALA A 153 2.51 12.80 2.25
C ALA A 153 1.44 12.27 1.29
N LYS A 154 0.96 13.12 0.38
CA LYS A 154 0.05 12.73 -0.70
C LYS A 154 0.71 11.75 -1.68
N ALA A 155 1.98 11.95 -2.01
CA ALA A 155 2.74 11.04 -2.88
C ALA A 155 2.98 9.68 -2.22
N ALA A 156 3.30 9.66 -0.92
CA ALA A 156 3.42 8.43 -0.13
C ALA A 156 2.10 7.67 -0.07
N ALA A 157 0.96 8.35 0.14
CA ALA A 157 -0.35 7.70 0.05
C ALA A 157 -0.58 7.12 -1.36
N LYS A 158 -0.18 7.83 -2.43
CA LYS A 158 -0.32 7.32 -3.81
C LYS A 158 0.54 6.08 -4.09
N SER A 159 1.71 5.94 -3.46
CA SER A 159 2.59 4.79 -3.73
C SER A 159 2.01 3.45 -3.25
N THR A 160 0.90 3.47 -2.50
CA THR A 160 0.17 2.28 -2.06
C THR A 160 -0.75 1.67 -3.14
N ASP A 161 -0.77 2.20 -4.36
CA ASP A 161 -1.59 1.65 -5.47
C ASP A 161 -1.22 0.17 -5.79
N LEU A 162 0.04 -0.22 -5.54
CA LEU A 162 0.59 -1.59 -5.61
C LEU A 162 0.04 -2.44 -6.80
N PRO A 163 0.28 -2.02 -8.06
CA PRO A 163 -0.37 -2.63 -9.22
C PRO A 163 0.01 -4.10 -9.46
N LEU A 164 1.25 -4.48 -9.14
CA LEU A 164 1.70 -5.87 -9.26
C LEU A 164 0.96 -6.79 -8.28
N LEU A 165 0.68 -6.30 -7.06
CA LEU A 165 -0.13 -7.02 -6.10
C LEU A 165 -1.57 -7.16 -6.61
N ALA A 166 -2.16 -6.08 -7.15
CA ALA A 166 -3.51 -6.13 -7.72
C ALA A 166 -3.62 -7.18 -8.84
N GLN A 167 -2.64 -7.22 -9.74
CA GLN A 167 -2.57 -8.24 -10.80
C GLN A 167 -2.46 -9.65 -10.22
N TYR A 168 -1.56 -9.86 -9.25
CA TYR A 168 -1.37 -11.16 -8.61
C TYR A 168 -2.62 -11.65 -7.87
N LEU A 169 -3.38 -10.74 -7.26
CA LEU A 169 -4.67 -11.01 -6.61
C LEU A 169 -5.84 -11.14 -7.61
N GLY A 170 -5.60 -10.96 -8.91
CA GLY A 170 -6.63 -11.01 -9.96
C GLY A 170 -7.68 -9.90 -9.82
N LEU A 171 -7.23 -8.67 -9.54
CA LEU A 171 -8.06 -7.46 -9.41
C LEU A 171 -7.85 -6.46 -10.57
N ALA A 172 -6.90 -6.73 -11.47
CA ALA A 172 -6.55 -5.89 -12.61
C ALA A 172 -7.18 -6.39 -13.92
#